data_AF-A0AAV5A0L2-F1
#
_entry.id   AF-A0AAV5A0L2-F1
#
_cell.length_a   1.000
_cell.length_b   1.000
_cell.length_c   1.000
_cell.angle_alpha   90.00
_cell.angle_beta   90.00
_cell.angle_gamma   90.00
#
_symmetry.space_group_name_H-M   'P 1'
#
loop_
_entity.id
_entity.type
_entity.pdbx_description
1 polymer ?
#
loop_
_entity_poly.entity_id
_entity_poly.type
_entity_poly.pdbx_seq_one_letter_code
_entity_poly.pdbx_strand_id
1 'polypeptide(L)'
;MLGRYHDGLLDNEETIQQAILVHNERIKKLIPAEKLLIYEVSQGWDPLCKHLEVPKPDEPFPHVNETAAFRERAFPLFIEQKD
;
A
#
# COMPACT_ATOMS: atom_id res chain seq x y z
N MET A 1 -4.82 22.16 -7.90
CA MET A 1 -5.12 22.61 -6.52
C MET A 1 -4.81 21.50 -5.49
N LEU A 2 -3.69 20.77 -5.64
CA LEU A 2 -3.36 19.59 -4.80
C LEU A 2 -2.08 19.77 -3.94
N GLY A 3 -1.18 20.70 -4.28
CA GLY A 3 0.07 20.92 -3.53
C GLY A 3 -0.06 21.64 -2.18
N ARG A 4 -1.24 21.62 -1.53
CA ARG A 4 -1.47 22.29 -0.23
C ARG A 4 -1.96 21.38 0.90
N TYR A 5 -2.20 20.09 0.65
CA TYR A 5 -2.80 19.19 1.64
C TYR A 5 -1.79 18.30 2.38
N HIS A 6 -0.49 18.39 2.08
CA HIS A 6 0.51 17.45 2.58
C HIS A 6 1.70 18.11 3.29
N ASP A 7 1.64 19.39 3.67
CA ASP A 7 2.76 20.13 4.30
C ASP A 7 4.11 19.94 3.57
N GLY A 8 4.07 19.83 2.24
CA GLY A 8 5.24 19.57 1.41
C GLY A 8 5.74 18.12 1.36
N LEU A 9 5.11 17.19 2.10
CA LEU A 9 5.50 15.79 2.18
C LEU A 9 5.35 15.02 0.86
N LEU A 10 4.48 15.48 -0.05
CA LEU A 10 4.24 14.81 -1.34
C LEU A 10 4.66 15.66 -2.55
N ASP A 11 5.57 16.62 -2.35
CA ASP A 11 5.94 17.59 -3.40
C ASP A 11 6.95 17.02 -4.41
N ASN A 12 7.85 16.14 -3.96
CA ASN A 12 8.85 15.50 -4.81
C ASN A 12 9.17 14.08 -4.34
N GLU A 13 9.97 13.36 -5.14
CA GLU A 13 10.34 11.97 -4.86
C GLU A 13 11.00 11.78 -3.49
N GLU A 14 11.92 12.68 -3.12
CA GLU A 14 12.62 12.60 -1.84
C GLU A 14 11.65 12.78 -0.66
N THR A 15 10.77 13.78 -0.71
CA THR A 15 9.79 14.01 0.35
C THR A 15 8.80 12.85 0.46
N ILE A 16 8.39 12.26 -0.67
CA ILE A 16 7.50 11.09 -0.71
C ILE A 16 8.17 9.88 -0.07
N GLN A 17 9.41 9.58 -0.45
CA GLN A 17 10.16 8.46 0.12
C GLN A 17 10.31 8.63 1.63
N GLN A 18 10.66 9.83 2.09
CA GLN A 18 10.77 10.11 3.52
C GLN A 18 9.44 9.98 4.26
N ALA A 19 8.34 10.47 3.68
CA ALA A 19 7.02 10.34 4.28
C ALA A 19 6.64 8.86 4.51
N ILE A 20 6.95 7.98 3.55
CA ILE A 20 6.73 6.53 3.66
C ILE A 20 7.56 5.94 4.81
N LEU A 21 8.86 6.26 4.87
CA LEU A 21 9.75 5.73 5.91
C LEU A 21 9.35 6.20 7.31
N VAL A 22 9.05 7.49 7.46
CA VAL A 22 8.58 8.08 8.73
C VAL A 22 7.28 7.43 9.17
N HIS A 23 6.33 7.21 8.25
CA HIS A 23 5.08 6.54 8.56
C HIS A 23 5.32 5.10 9.04
N ASN A 24 6.12 4.31 8.31
CA ASN A 24 6.41 2.92 8.65
C ASN A 24 7.06 2.79 10.03
N GLU A 25 8.04 3.64 10.34
CA GLU A 25 8.70 3.64 11.65
C GLU A 25 7.76 4.09 12.78
N ARG A 26 6.87 5.05 12.52
CA ARG A 26 5.84 5.45 13.47
C ARG A 26 4.91 4.28 13.81
N ILE A 27 4.45 3.52 12.80
CA ILE A 27 3.57 2.36 13.03
C ILE A 27 4.29 1.28 13.83
N LYS A 28 5.54 0.94 13.50
CA LYS A 28 6.35 -0.05 14.23
C LYS A 28 6.53 0.31 15.72
N LYS A 29 6.60 1.60 16.05
CA LYS A 29 6.74 2.07 17.45
C LYS A 29 5.42 2.04 18.23
N LEU A 30 4.28 2.20 17.54
CA LEU A 30 2.98 2.34 18.19
C LEU A 30 2.26 1.01 18.41
N ILE A 31 2.53 0.00 17.56
CA ILE A 31 1.85 -1.28 17.62
C ILE A 31 2.79 -2.33 18.23
N PRO A 32 2.36 -3.09 19.25
CA PRO A 32 3.14 -4.21 19.79
C PRO A 32 3.53 -5.18 18.67
N ALA A 33 4.78 -5.66 18.68
CA ALA A 33 5.34 -6.45 17.59
C ALA A 33 4.56 -7.74 17.32
N GLU A 34 3.98 -8.35 18.35
CA GLU A 34 3.15 -9.54 18.24
C GLU A 34 1.81 -9.31 17.53
N LYS A 35 1.36 -8.05 17.42
CA LYS A 35 0.14 -7.65 16.69
C LYS A 35 0.43 -7.01 15.32
N LEU A 36 1.70 -6.94 14.93
CA LEU A 36 2.13 -6.27 13.69
C LEU A 36 2.93 -7.23 12.82
N LEU A 37 2.41 -7.52 11.63
CA LEU A 37 3.17 -8.16 10.57
C LEU A 37 3.83 -7.09 9.67
N ILE A 38 5.15 -7.12 9.57
CA ILE A 38 5.88 -6.44 8.50
C ILE A 38 5.93 -7.40 7.31
N TYR A 39 5.31 -6.99 6.20
CA TYR A 39 4.98 -7.86 5.09
C TYR A 39 5.31 -7.20 3.75
N GLU A 40 6.04 -7.93 2.90
CA GLU A 40 6.25 -7.61 1.50
C GLU A 40 5.24 -8.42 0.67
N VAL A 41 4.51 -7.76 -0.22
CA VAL A 41 3.41 -8.39 -0.99
C VAL A 41 3.88 -9.61 -1.80
N SER A 42 5.15 -9.59 -2.24
CA SER A 42 5.78 -10.70 -2.96
C SER A 42 5.96 -11.98 -2.13
N GLN A 43 5.83 -11.91 -0.80
CA GLN A 43 5.90 -13.08 0.07
C GLN A 43 4.64 -13.95 0.01
N GLY A 44 3.53 -13.43 -0.53
CA GLY A 44 2.30 -14.18 -0.76
C GLY A 44 1.61 -14.66 0.52
N TRP A 45 0.86 -15.76 0.41
CA TRP A 45 -0.03 -16.22 1.49
C TRP A 45 0.68 -16.60 2.79
N ASP A 46 1.89 -17.15 2.72
CA ASP A 46 2.50 -17.87 3.84
C ASP A 46 2.67 -17.04 5.13
N PRO A 47 3.36 -15.87 5.12
CA PRO A 47 3.49 -15.07 6.34
C PRO A 47 2.16 -14.44 6.78
N LEU A 48 1.27 -14.13 5.83
CA LEU A 48 -0.02 -13.50 6.12
C LEU A 48 -0.96 -14.46 6.85
N CYS A 49 -1.17 -15.67 6.29
CA CYS A 49 -2.00 -16.71 6.88
C CYS A 49 -1.46 -17.15 8.24
N LYS A 50 -0.13 -17.28 8.37
CA LYS A 50 0.52 -17.58 9.65
C LYS A 50 0.24 -16.54 10.72
N HIS A 51 0.35 -15.25 10.38
CA HIS A 51 0.11 -14.16 11.34
C HIS A 51 -1.37 -14.05 11.73
N LEU A 52 -2.28 -14.31 10.80
CA LEU A 52 -3.72 -14.28 11.04
C LEU A 52 -4.27 -15.58 11.66
N GLU A 53 -3.44 -16.60 11.84
CA GLU A 53 -3.83 -17.92 12.36
C GLU A 53 -4.96 -18.59 11.56
N VAL A 54 -4.95 -18.41 10.23
CA VAL A 54 -5.92 -19.00 9.31
C VAL A 54 -5.27 -20.00 8.35
N PRO A 55 -6.02 -20.99 7.84
CA PRO A 55 -5.53 -21.87 6.79
C PRO A 55 -5.13 -21.09 5.53
N LYS A 56 -4.08 -21.57 4.85
CA LYS A 56 -3.68 -21.07 3.54
C LYS A 56 -4.72 -21.48 2.48
N PRO A 57 -5.17 -20.58 1.60
CA PRO A 57 -6.00 -20.94 0.45
C PRO A 57 -5.23 -21.78 -0.59
N ASP A 58 -5.94 -22.64 -1.34
CA ASP A 58 -5.36 -23.40 -2.45
C ASP A 58 -5.17 -22.57 -3.73
N GLU A 59 -5.73 -21.35 -3.78
CA GLU A 59 -5.61 -20.45 -4.92
C GLU A 59 -4.29 -19.66 -4.92
N PRO A 60 -3.77 -19.27 -6.11
CA PRO A 60 -2.61 -18.39 -6.22
C PRO A 60 -2.83 -17.07 -5.49
N PHE A 61 -1.76 -16.49 -4.94
CA PHE A 61 -1.84 -15.15 -4.34
C PHE A 61 -2.24 -14.12 -5.41
N PRO A 62 -3.23 -13.25 -5.15
CA PRO A 62 -3.80 -12.39 -6.18
C PRO A 62 -2.83 -11.30 -6.65
N HIS A 63 -2.81 -11.05 -7.96
CA HIS A 63 -2.03 -9.97 -8.59
C HIS A 63 -2.91 -9.16 -9.54
N VAL A 64 -3.85 -8.40 -8.97
CA VAL A 64 -4.95 -7.76 -9.73
C VAL A 64 -4.81 -6.24 -9.89
N ASN A 65 -3.87 -5.62 -9.17
CA ASN A 65 -3.66 -4.17 -9.17
C ASN A 65 -2.38 -3.75 -9.89
N GLU A 66 -2.07 -4.41 -11.01
CA GLU A 66 -0.97 -3.99 -11.88
C GLU A 66 -1.22 -2.60 -12.46
N THR A 67 -0.17 -1.79 -12.60
CA THR A 67 -0.26 -0.42 -13.11
C THR A 67 -1.00 -0.33 -14.45
N ALA A 68 -0.73 -1.25 -15.38
CA ALA A 68 -1.40 -1.28 -16.68
C ALA A 68 -2.90 -1.57 -16.53
N ALA A 69 -3.23 -2.67 -15.84
CA ALA A 69 -4.62 -3.07 -15.58
C ALA A 69 -5.41 -2.04 -14.75
N PHE A 70 -4.75 -1.31 -13.85
CA PHE A 70 -5.36 -0.21 -13.10
C PHE A 70 -5.67 0.96 -14.02
N ARG A 71 -4.73 1.36 -14.89
CA ARG A 71 -4.95 2.45 -15.85
C ARG A 71 -6.10 2.12 -16.80
N GLU A 72 -6.20 0.90 -17.29
CA GLU A 72 -7.30 0.52 -18.18
C GLU A 72 -8.67 0.59 -17.51
N ARG A 73 -8.77 0.20 -16.23
CA ARG A 73 -10.06 0.13 -15.52
C ARG A 73 -10.47 1.44 -14.86
N ALA A 74 -9.53 2.15 -14.22
CA ALA A 74 -9.83 3.28 -13.35
C ALA A 74 -9.58 4.64 -14.01
N PHE A 75 -8.67 4.72 -14.99
CA PHE A 75 -8.31 5.99 -15.61
C PHE A 75 -9.48 6.69 -16.34
N PRO A 76 -10.39 5.99 -17.04
CA PRO A 76 -11.56 6.64 -17.64
C PRO A 76 -12.44 7.36 -16.60
N LEU A 77 -12.63 6.76 -15.42
CA LEU A 77 -13.42 7.34 -14.32
C LEU A 77 -12.81 8.64 -13.76
N PHE A 78 -11.49 8.80 -13.85
CA PHE A 78 -10.80 10.01 -13.39
C PHE A 78 -10.77 11.14 -14.43
N ILE A 79 -11.04 10.82 -15.71
CA ILE A 79 -11.07 11.80 -16.80
C ILE A 79 -12.49 12.35 -17.01
N GLU A 80 -13.52 11.52 -16.91
CA GLU A 80 -14.93 11.93 -17.07
C GLU A 80 -15.43 12.85 -15.94
N GLN A 81 -14.74 12.89 -14.79
CA GLN A 81 -15.05 13.82 -13.70
C GLN A 81 -14.34 15.18 -13.83
N LYS A 82 -13.71 15.45 -14.98
CA LYS A 82 -12.95 16.68 -15.23
C LYS A 82 -13.68 17.69 -16.13
N ASP A 83 -14.97 17.47 -16.39
CA ASP A 83 -15.88 18.43 -17.03
C ASP A 83 -16.69 19.23 -15.99
#